data_AF-A0A120K567-F1
#
_entry.id   AF-A0A120K567-F1
#
_cell.length_a   1.000
_cell.length_b   1.000
_cell.length_c   1.000
_cell.angle_alpha   90.00
_cell.angle_beta   90.00
_cell.angle_gamma   90.00
#
_symmetry.space_group_name_H-M   'P 1'
#
loop_
_entity.id
_entity.type
_entity.pdbx_description
1 polymer ?
#
loop_
_entity_poly.entity_id
_entity_poly.type
_entity_poly.pdbx_seq_one_letter_code
_entity_poly.pdbx_strand_id
1 'polypeptide(L)'
;MKVSLEECAEELKDIYMTSRVYRATVELKEYSPPEAPASREVSLLVKSVHEPSVDEVPILSALLSSFNFAEIYEYERVAEVPEGDRAEHMARFIMDALSRGRGLVIVAPDLMGVSLAGRLPDEVAEELDYASVADVGVTSDNTLYLPLKEVVDDSPVEVVAKANSRSSYERVSWLMEEARRRGLRVRGPVFVPDNRSVMEYITSGGLRGYAYRVPVTKLASMLVAFDRCSEAGLIEDVRRPETSTHTVYALRVPEEQVNRLLGVLGELGRGYAGAPLLRPSERLESFMERGFLESMGELLRRLGAL
;
A
#
# COMPACT_ATOMS: atom_id res chain seq x y z
N MET A 1 -19.34 15.38 -18.00
CA MET A 1 -18.00 15.51 -17.41
C MET A 1 -16.99 15.11 -18.47
N LYS A 2 -16.09 16.01 -18.86
CA LYS A 2 -14.83 15.61 -19.51
C LYS A 2 -13.81 15.62 -18.38
N VAL A 3 -13.24 14.46 -18.09
CA VAL A 3 -12.27 14.28 -17.01
C VAL A 3 -10.93 14.02 -17.68
N SER A 4 -9.90 14.83 -17.38
CA SER A 4 -8.54 14.54 -17.84
C SER A 4 -7.88 13.54 -16.90
N LEU A 5 -7.25 12.52 -17.47
CA LEU A 5 -6.47 11.55 -16.71
C LEU A 5 -5.33 12.25 -15.96
N GLU A 6 -4.64 13.17 -16.63
CA GLU A 6 -3.51 13.92 -16.09
C GLU A 6 -3.94 14.78 -14.91
N GLU A 7 -5.06 15.50 -15.03
CA GLU A 7 -5.60 16.31 -13.91
C GLU A 7 -5.95 15.43 -12.70
N CYS A 8 -6.59 14.28 -12.90
CA CYS A 8 -6.92 13.39 -11.79
C CYS A 8 -5.71 12.69 -11.17
N ALA A 9 -4.67 12.40 -11.96
CA ALA A 9 -3.42 11.86 -11.45
C ALA A 9 -2.64 12.92 -10.64
N GLU A 10 -2.68 14.18 -11.05
CA GLU A 10 -2.09 15.29 -10.29
C GLU A 10 -2.83 15.52 -8.97
N GLU A 11 -4.16 15.50 -8.96
CA GLU A 11 -4.95 15.55 -7.72
C GLU A 11 -4.60 14.38 -6.77
N LEU A 12 -4.36 13.18 -7.31
CA LEU A 12 -3.90 12.05 -6.50
C LEU A 12 -2.49 12.30 -5.94
N LYS A 13 -1.58 12.84 -6.74
CA LYS A 13 -0.23 13.23 -6.31
C LYS A 13 -0.31 14.23 -5.15
N ASP A 14 -1.14 15.27 -5.28
CA ASP A 14 -1.32 16.30 -4.25
C ASP A 14 -1.86 15.73 -2.94
N ILE A 15 -2.81 14.79 -3.00
CA ILE A 15 -3.31 14.08 -1.81
C ILE A 15 -2.18 13.35 -1.09
N TYR A 16 -1.29 12.69 -1.83
CA TYR A 16 -0.13 11.99 -1.26
C TYR A 16 0.88 12.99 -0.67
N MET A 17 1.27 14.02 -1.41
CA MET A 17 2.29 14.98 -0.96
C MET A 17 1.84 15.84 0.22
N THR A 18 0.53 16.02 0.40
CA THR A 18 -0.04 16.71 1.57
C THR A 18 -0.31 15.78 2.76
N SER A 19 -0.15 14.47 2.60
CA SER A 19 -0.33 13.52 3.70
C SER A 19 0.81 13.62 4.70
N ARG A 20 0.49 13.48 6.00
CA ARG A 20 1.47 13.57 7.08
C ARG A 20 1.97 12.19 7.50
N VAL A 21 3.27 12.10 7.76
CA VAL A 21 3.90 10.99 8.45
C VAL A 21 4.34 11.52 9.80
N TYR A 22 3.61 11.21 10.87
CA TYR A 22 3.88 11.76 12.20
C TYR A 22 5.16 11.24 12.83
N ARG A 23 5.45 9.96 12.59
CA ARG A 23 6.54 9.23 13.23
C ARG A 23 6.86 7.97 12.43
N ALA A 24 8.14 7.61 12.42
CA ALA A 24 8.60 6.26 12.15
C ALA A 24 9.30 5.70 13.39
N THR A 25 9.06 4.44 13.72
CA THR A 25 9.77 3.68 14.76
C THR A 25 10.41 2.48 14.12
N VAL A 26 11.65 2.19 14.48
CA VAL A 26 12.39 1.05 13.95
C VAL A 26 12.89 0.23 15.13
N GLU A 27 12.55 -1.05 15.13
CA GLU A 27 13.13 -2.05 16.02
C GLU A 27 14.01 -2.97 15.15
N LEU A 28 15.33 -2.85 15.29
CA LEU A 28 16.27 -3.72 14.60
C LEU A 28 16.34 -5.06 15.34
N LYS A 29 16.34 -6.16 14.58
CA LYS A 29 16.42 -7.51 15.13
C LYS A 29 17.85 -8.03 15.08
N GLU A 30 18.18 -8.91 16.02
CA GLU A 30 19.39 -9.71 15.91
C GLU A 30 19.27 -10.59 14.67
N TYR A 31 20.18 -10.40 13.73
CA TYR A 31 20.18 -11.09 12.45
C TYR A 31 21.58 -11.61 12.16
N SER A 32 21.67 -12.89 11.85
CA SER A 32 22.89 -13.55 11.40
C SER A 32 22.67 -14.01 9.96
N PRO A 33 23.30 -13.37 8.96
CA PRO A 33 23.11 -13.76 7.57
C PRO A 33 23.57 -15.21 7.36
N PRO A 34 22.80 -16.04 6.64
CA PRO A 34 23.31 -17.32 6.15
C PRO A 34 24.43 -17.10 5.11
N GLU A 35 25.05 -18.18 4.67
CA GLU A 35 26.12 -18.11 3.67
C GLU A 35 25.64 -17.34 2.42
N ALA A 36 26.38 -16.29 2.06
CA ALA A 36 25.95 -15.36 1.04
C ALA A 36 25.84 -16.06 -0.33
N PRO A 37 24.87 -15.68 -1.17
CA PRO A 37 24.75 -16.27 -2.49
C PRO A 37 25.93 -15.88 -3.39
N ALA A 38 26.14 -16.66 -4.45
CA ALA A 38 27.25 -16.47 -5.38
C ALA A 38 27.20 -15.11 -6.12
N SER A 39 26.01 -14.54 -6.34
CA SER A 39 25.84 -13.18 -6.88
C SER A 39 25.71 -12.17 -5.76
N ARG A 40 26.28 -10.97 -5.96
CA ARG A 40 26.09 -9.82 -5.06
C ARG A 40 24.83 -9.01 -5.38
N GLU A 41 24.02 -9.45 -6.33
CA GLU A 41 22.78 -8.76 -6.69
C GLU A 41 21.67 -9.01 -5.66
N VAL A 42 20.82 -8.00 -5.48
CA VAL A 42 19.68 -8.06 -4.57
C VAL A 42 18.43 -7.61 -5.32
N SER A 43 17.34 -8.35 -5.13
CA SER A 43 16.01 -8.02 -5.62
C SER A 43 15.13 -7.51 -4.47
N LEU A 44 14.10 -6.74 -4.81
CA LEU A 44 13.14 -6.17 -3.87
C LEU A 44 11.76 -6.80 -4.10
N LEU A 45 11.14 -7.31 -3.04
CA LEU A 45 9.74 -7.77 -3.04
C LEU A 45 8.92 -6.84 -2.14
N VAL A 46 7.92 -6.15 -2.70
CA VAL A 46 7.10 -5.17 -1.98
C VAL A 46 5.67 -5.20 -2.47
N LYS A 47 4.77 -4.58 -1.70
CA LYS A 47 3.37 -4.44 -2.10
C LYS A 47 3.23 -3.69 -3.41
N SER A 48 3.72 -2.45 -3.47
CA SER A 48 3.82 -1.66 -4.69
C SER A 48 4.75 -0.46 -4.48
N VAL A 49 5.58 -0.15 -5.49
CA VAL A 49 6.33 1.12 -5.59
C VAL A 49 5.60 2.14 -6.45
N HIS A 50 4.73 1.68 -7.36
CA HIS A 50 3.90 2.54 -8.21
C HIS A 50 2.66 3.09 -7.46
N GLU A 51 2.14 2.34 -6.49
CA GLU A 51 0.97 2.70 -5.70
C GLU A 51 1.20 2.37 -4.21
N PRO A 52 2.27 2.90 -3.60
CA PRO A 52 2.60 2.61 -2.21
C PRO A 52 1.50 3.16 -1.29
N SER A 53 1.25 2.51 -0.16
CA SER A 53 0.46 3.15 0.90
C SER A 53 1.30 4.27 1.54
N VAL A 54 0.66 5.32 2.07
CA VAL A 54 1.38 6.47 2.69
C VAL A 54 2.38 6.01 3.75
N ASP A 55 2.03 4.97 4.52
CA ASP A 55 2.87 4.38 5.55
C ASP A 55 4.07 3.57 5.01
N GLU A 56 4.06 3.15 3.74
CA GLU A 56 5.17 2.41 3.11
C GLU A 56 6.22 3.37 2.50
N VAL A 57 5.82 4.60 2.16
CA VAL A 57 6.68 5.58 1.49
C VAL A 57 7.99 5.86 2.23
N PRO A 58 8.04 6.03 3.57
CA PRO A 58 9.30 6.22 4.28
C PRO A 58 10.28 5.06 4.06
N ILE A 59 9.79 3.82 4.13
CA ILE A 59 10.59 2.61 3.99
C ILE A 59 11.09 2.50 2.54
N LEU A 60 10.17 2.59 1.58
CA LEU A 60 10.50 2.47 0.15
C LEU A 60 11.45 3.56 -0.31
N SER A 61 11.30 4.80 0.19
CA SER A 61 12.20 5.91 -0.14
C SER A 61 13.62 5.62 0.34
N ALA A 62 13.76 5.12 1.56
CA ALA A 62 15.05 4.79 2.14
C ALA A 62 15.73 3.64 1.37
N LEU A 63 14.97 2.59 1.03
CA LEU A 63 15.46 1.46 0.24
C LEU A 63 15.87 1.89 -1.17
N LEU A 64 15.00 2.57 -1.92
CA LEU A 64 15.25 2.92 -3.32
C LEU A 64 16.33 3.99 -3.49
N SER A 65 16.58 4.82 -2.48
CA SER A 65 17.71 5.76 -2.47
C SER A 65 19.05 5.08 -2.17
N SER A 66 19.00 3.96 -1.47
CA SER A 66 20.20 3.29 -0.96
C SER A 66 20.59 2.06 -1.74
N PHE A 67 19.69 1.46 -2.51
CA PHE A 67 19.94 0.22 -3.23
C PHE A 67 19.63 0.39 -4.70
N ASN A 68 20.45 -0.26 -5.53
CA ASN A 68 20.12 -0.49 -6.92
C ASN A 68 19.69 -1.96 -7.09
N PHE A 69 18.41 -2.21 -6.87
CA PHE A 69 17.86 -3.56 -6.97
C PHE A 69 17.93 -4.05 -8.41
N ALA A 70 18.35 -5.30 -8.59
CA ALA A 70 18.40 -5.97 -9.89
C ALA A 70 17.00 -6.15 -10.48
N GLU A 71 16.02 -6.40 -9.60
CA GLU A 71 14.61 -6.50 -9.95
C GLU A 71 13.75 -6.05 -8.78
N ILE A 72 12.62 -5.41 -9.08
CA ILE A 72 11.61 -5.00 -8.10
C ILE A 72 10.31 -5.72 -8.49
N TYR A 73 9.78 -6.53 -7.59
CA TYR A 73 8.50 -7.22 -7.77
C TYR A 73 7.44 -6.61 -6.86
N GLU A 74 6.28 -6.33 -7.46
CA GLU A 74 5.12 -5.75 -6.80
C GLU A 74 3.96 -6.75 -6.77
N TYR A 75 3.49 -7.10 -5.58
CA TYR A 75 2.47 -8.14 -5.43
C TYR A 75 1.03 -7.60 -5.25
N GLU A 76 0.80 -6.28 -5.23
CA GLU A 76 -0.53 -5.69 -5.02
C GLU A 76 -0.75 -4.34 -5.75
N ARG A 77 -0.68 -4.33 -7.09
CA ARG A 77 -1.08 -3.18 -7.91
C ARG A 77 -2.60 -3.18 -8.20
N VAL A 78 -3.21 -2.00 -8.33
CA VAL A 78 -4.63 -1.86 -8.72
C VAL A 78 -4.79 -1.98 -10.22
N ALA A 79 -3.88 -1.36 -10.98
CA ALA A 79 -3.89 -1.42 -12.45
C ALA A 79 -3.55 -2.83 -12.99
N GLU A 80 -2.75 -3.60 -12.26
CA GLU A 80 -2.24 -4.91 -12.71
C GLU A 80 -2.24 -5.90 -11.55
N VAL A 81 -3.28 -6.74 -11.46
CA VAL A 81 -3.23 -7.90 -10.57
C VAL A 81 -2.74 -9.09 -11.40
N PRO A 82 -1.60 -9.71 -11.06
CA PRO A 82 -1.25 -10.99 -11.66
C PRO A 82 -2.40 -11.98 -11.43
N GLU A 83 -2.90 -12.62 -12.49
CA GLU A 83 -3.95 -13.63 -12.35
C GLU A 83 -3.49 -14.75 -11.41
N GLY A 84 -4.23 -15.03 -10.34
CA GLY A 84 -3.96 -16.13 -9.41
C GLY A 84 -3.73 -15.71 -7.96
N ASP A 85 -3.27 -16.65 -7.14
CA ASP A 85 -3.05 -16.46 -5.71
C ASP A 85 -1.79 -15.62 -5.45
N ARG A 86 -1.93 -14.53 -4.70
CA ARG A 86 -0.83 -13.63 -4.33
C ARG A 86 0.34 -14.38 -3.69
N ALA A 87 0.05 -15.32 -2.78
CA ALA A 87 1.08 -16.09 -2.10
C ALA A 87 1.88 -16.96 -3.08
N GLU A 88 1.22 -17.50 -4.11
CA GLU A 88 1.85 -18.31 -5.14
C GLU A 88 2.77 -17.46 -6.04
N HIS A 89 2.34 -16.25 -6.40
CA HIS A 89 3.16 -15.30 -7.17
C HIS A 89 4.39 -14.84 -6.39
N MET A 90 4.23 -14.49 -5.12
CA MET A 90 5.35 -14.15 -4.23
C MET A 90 6.32 -15.33 -4.10
N ALA A 91 5.83 -16.55 -3.89
CA ALA A 91 6.67 -17.74 -3.79
C ALA A 91 7.45 -18.01 -5.08
N ARG A 92 6.79 -17.88 -6.24
CA ARG A 92 7.45 -18.02 -7.56
C ARG A 92 8.56 -16.99 -7.75
N PHE A 93 8.32 -15.73 -7.39
CA PHE A 93 9.34 -14.68 -7.49
C PHE A 93 10.53 -14.95 -6.57
N ILE A 94 10.27 -15.34 -5.31
CA ILE A 94 11.32 -15.71 -4.35
C ILE A 94 12.18 -16.83 -4.94
N MET A 95 11.56 -17.90 -5.43
CA MET A 95 12.28 -19.04 -6.00
C MET A 95 13.08 -18.69 -7.26
N ASP A 96 12.53 -17.87 -8.17
CA ASP A 96 13.28 -17.40 -9.35
C ASP A 96 14.50 -16.57 -8.93
N ALA A 97 14.33 -15.60 -8.03
CA ALA A 97 15.43 -14.76 -7.56
C ALA A 97 16.54 -15.60 -6.92
N LEU A 98 16.18 -16.54 -6.03
CA LEU A 98 17.13 -17.45 -5.39
C LEU A 98 17.82 -18.37 -6.40
N SER A 99 17.09 -18.90 -7.40
CA SER A 99 17.67 -19.76 -8.45
C SER A 99 18.70 -19.04 -9.32
N ARG A 100 18.59 -17.72 -9.44
CA ARG A 100 19.56 -16.85 -10.11
C ARG A 100 20.68 -16.38 -9.18
N GLY A 101 20.71 -16.87 -7.94
CA GLY A 101 21.69 -16.50 -6.94
C GLY A 101 21.52 -15.07 -6.39
N ARG A 102 20.34 -14.46 -6.51
CA ARG A 102 20.08 -13.10 -6.00
C ARG A 102 19.60 -13.16 -4.56
N GLY A 103 20.09 -12.25 -3.73
CA GLY A 103 19.51 -11.99 -2.40
C GLY A 103 18.17 -11.26 -2.53
N LEU A 104 17.38 -11.25 -1.46
CA LEU A 104 16.05 -10.65 -1.45
C LEU A 104 15.87 -9.74 -0.24
N VAL A 105 15.54 -8.48 -0.50
CA VAL A 105 14.94 -7.60 0.51
C VAL A 105 13.44 -7.64 0.33
N ILE A 106 12.71 -7.85 1.41
CA ILE A 106 11.24 -7.98 1.37
C ILE A 106 10.63 -7.02 2.38
N VAL A 107 9.63 -6.24 1.98
CA VAL A 107 8.82 -5.44 2.89
C VAL A 107 7.39 -5.94 2.80
N ALA A 108 6.87 -6.44 3.92
CA ALA A 108 5.53 -6.98 3.99
C ALA A 108 4.84 -6.57 5.30
N PRO A 109 3.49 -6.45 5.30
CA PRO A 109 2.75 -6.46 6.56
C PRO A 109 3.04 -7.78 7.28
N ASP A 110 3.17 -7.75 8.61
CA ASP A 110 3.66 -8.84 9.46
C ASP A 110 3.20 -10.28 9.07
N LEU A 111 4.03 -11.29 9.38
CA LEU A 111 3.77 -12.74 9.23
C LEU A 111 3.85 -13.29 7.79
N MET A 112 4.88 -12.91 7.04
CA MET A 112 5.05 -13.41 5.67
C MET A 112 5.35 -14.91 5.61
N GLY A 113 6.15 -15.45 6.53
CA GLY A 113 6.44 -16.90 6.60
C GLY A 113 5.18 -17.75 6.69
N VAL A 114 4.24 -17.36 7.55
CA VAL A 114 2.91 -18.01 7.67
C VAL A 114 2.11 -17.91 6.37
N SER A 115 2.14 -16.74 5.72
CA SER A 115 1.39 -16.52 4.47
C SER A 115 1.92 -17.33 3.27
N LEU A 116 3.20 -17.73 3.31
CA LEU A 116 3.87 -18.51 2.27
C LEU A 116 4.07 -19.99 2.65
N ALA A 117 3.59 -20.39 3.84
CA ALA A 117 3.68 -21.76 4.32
C ALA A 117 3.02 -22.73 3.34
N GLY A 118 3.74 -23.81 3.00
CA GLY A 118 3.29 -24.81 2.02
C GLY A 118 3.38 -24.36 0.54
N ARG A 119 3.91 -23.15 0.26
CA ARG A 119 4.20 -22.66 -1.10
C ARG A 119 5.69 -22.53 -1.40
N LEU A 120 6.52 -22.45 -0.36
CA LEU A 120 7.98 -22.47 -0.45
C LEU A 120 8.52 -23.84 -0.01
N PRO A 121 9.72 -24.25 -0.48
CA PRO A 121 10.47 -25.36 0.12
C PRO A 121 10.72 -25.10 1.61
N ASP A 122 10.70 -26.16 2.43
CA ASP A 122 10.84 -26.07 3.89
C ASP A 122 12.10 -25.29 4.31
N GLU A 123 13.24 -25.54 3.66
CA GLU A 123 14.50 -24.82 3.91
C GLU A 123 14.36 -23.29 3.72
N VAL A 124 13.66 -22.86 2.66
CA VAL A 124 13.46 -21.44 2.36
C VAL A 124 12.44 -20.82 3.32
N ALA A 125 11.40 -21.57 3.70
CA ALA A 125 10.43 -21.12 4.67
C ALA A 125 11.06 -20.93 6.07
N GLU A 126 11.87 -21.89 6.51
CA GLU A 126 12.65 -21.80 7.75
C GLU A 126 13.62 -20.61 7.72
N GLU A 127 14.37 -20.43 6.62
CA GLU A 127 15.24 -19.25 6.47
C GLU A 127 14.46 -17.94 6.57
N LEU A 128 13.25 -17.88 5.99
CA LEU A 128 12.42 -16.68 6.00
C LEU A 128 11.95 -16.31 7.42
N ASP A 129 11.66 -17.30 8.26
CA ASP A 129 11.26 -17.08 9.67
C ASP A 129 12.37 -16.38 10.48
N TYR A 130 13.64 -16.62 10.15
CA TYR A 130 14.80 -15.96 10.76
C TYR A 130 15.35 -14.79 9.93
N ALA A 131 14.81 -14.54 8.73
CA ALA A 131 15.31 -13.50 7.83
C ALA A 131 14.87 -12.08 8.21
N SER A 132 14.02 -11.92 9.24
CA SER A 132 13.54 -10.62 9.67
C SER A 132 14.67 -9.78 10.28
N VAL A 133 14.90 -8.59 9.73
CA VAL A 133 15.98 -7.67 10.16
C VAL A 133 15.47 -6.46 10.93
N ALA A 134 14.21 -6.07 10.71
CA ALA A 134 13.61 -4.94 11.39
C ALA A 134 12.09 -5.00 11.36
N ASP A 135 11.46 -4.50 12.43
CA ASP A 135 10.07 -4.08 12.41
C ASP A 135 10.00 -2.55 12.35
N VAL A 136 9.26 -2.04 11.38
CA VAL A 136 9.10 -0.60 11.14
C VAL A 136 7.65 -0.20 11.35
N GLY A 137 7.41 0.55 12.41
CA GLY A 137 6.12 1.19 12.69
C GLY A 137 6.07 2.58 12.05
N VAL A 138 5.05 2.87 11.25
CA VAL A 138 4.84 4.20 10.65
C VAL A 138 3.48 4.72 11.06
N THR A 139 3.47 5.89 11.72
CA THR A 139 2.24 6.61 12.05
C THR A 139 2.00 7.68 11.00
N SER A 140 0.89 7.61 10.26
CA SER A 140 0.56 8.54 9.17
C SER A 140 -0.92 8.87 9.13
N ASP A 141 -1.27 9.96 8.42
CA ASP A 141 -2.65 10.25 8.07
C ASP A 141 -3.10 9.32 6.93
N ASN A 142 -4.13 8.53 7.20
CA ASN A 142 -4.84 7.81 6.17
C ASN A 142 -5.96 8.69 5.58
N THR A 143 -6.02 8.78 4.25
CA THR A 143 -7.05 9.55 3.52
C THR A 143 -8.25 8.66 3.25
N LEU A 144 -9.34 8.92 3.96
CA LEU A 144 -10.67 8.36 3.72
C LEU A 144 -11.61 9.48 3.26
N TYR A 145 -12.86 9.14 3.03
CA TYR A 145 -13.91 10.12 2.79
C TYR A 145 -15.25 9.64 3.33
N LEU A 146 -16.19 10.57 3.44
CA LEU A 146 -17.61 10.28 3.63
C LEU A 146 -18.41 11.06 2.58
N PRO A 147 -19.56 10.53 2.12
CA PRO A 147 -20.44 11.28 1.25
C PRO A 147 -21.13 12.42 2.01
N LEU A 148 -21.42 13.50 1.30
CA LEU A 148 -22.27 14.57 1.80
C LEU A 148 -23.69 14.04 2.02
N LYS A 149 -24.36 14.51 3.07
CA LYS A 149 -25.67 13.98 3.47
C LYS A 149 -26.72 14.23 2.38
N GLU A 150 -26.69 15.40 1.76
CA GLU A 150 -27.52 15.84 0.64
C GLU A 150 -27.28 15.05 -0.66
N VAL A 151 -26.16 14.33 -0.76
CA VAL A 151 -25.82 13.52 -1.93
C VAL A 151 -26.42 12.13 -1.84
N VAL A 152 -26.52 11.57 -0.63
CA VAL A 152 -26.99 10.21 -0.38
C VAL A 152 -28.41 10.13 0.17
N ASP A 153 -29.01 11.25 0.61
CA ASP A 153 -30.38 11.35 1.12
C ASP A 153 -30.74 10.19 2.08
N ASP A 154 -31.81 9.44 1.78
CA ASP A 154 -32.30 8.29 2.53
C ASP A 154 -31.59 6.98 2.17
N SER A 155 -30.69 6.99 1.19
CA SER A 155 -29.99 5.78 0.77
C SER A 155 -28.89 5.43 1.76
N PRO A 156 -28.75 4.16 2.16
CA PRO A 156 -27.71 3.78 3.07
C PRO A 156 -26.34 3.71 2.37
N VAL A 157 -25.32 4.15 3.09
CA VAL A 157 -23.91 4.03 2.71
C VAL A 157 -23.40 2.63 3.12
N GLU A 158 -22.74 1.95 2.21
CA GLU A 158 -22.03 0.69 2.41
C GLU A 158 -20.54 0.97 2.55
N VAL A 159 -19.92 0.54 3.64
CA VAL A 159 -18.46 0.63 3.81
C VAL A 159 -17.83 -0.65 3.26
N VAL A 160 -16.89 -0.52 2.33
CA VAL A 160 -16.32 -1.61 1.52
C VAL A 160 -14.85 -1.82 1.88
N ALA A 161 -14.44 -3.07 2.09
CA ALA A 161 -13.13 -3.38 2.61
C ALA A 161 -12.58 -4.72 2.12
N LYS A 162 -11.27 -4.94 2.31
CA LYS A 162 -10.64 -6.24 2.03
C LYS A 162 -10.83 -7.21 3.19
N ALA A 163 -11.25 -8.44 2.90
CA ALA A 163 -11.50 -9.47 3.91
C ALA A 163 -10.24 -9.92 4.66
N ASN A 164 -9.06 -9.79 4.05
CA ASN A 164 -7.78 -10.32 4.52
C ASN A 164 -6.86 -9.27 5.17
N SER A 165 -7.42 -8.17 5.69
CA SER A 165 -6.63 -7.06 6.24
C SER A 165 -7.18 -6.63 7.59
N ARG A 166 -6.41 -6.82 8.67
CA ARG A 166 -6.79 -6.39 10.02
C ARG A 166 -7.10 -4.88 10.09
N SER A 167 -6.25 -4.07 9.47
CA SER A 167 -6.46 -2.62 9.36
C SER A 167 -7.76 -2.26 8.66
N SER A 168 -8.23 -3.09 7.71
CA SER A 168 -9.54 -2.90 7.07
C SER A 168 -10.70 -3.02 8.07
N TYR A 169 -10.69 -3.98 8.99
CA TYR A 169 -11.75 -4.13 10.01
C TYR A 169 -11.81 -2.94 10.97
N GLU A 170 -10.65 -2.44 11.40
CA GLU A 170 -10.55 -1.28 12.29
C GLU A 170 -11.07 -0.02 11.59
N ARG A 171 -10.68 0.20 10.33
CA ARG A 171 -11.16 1.33 9.52
C ARG A 171 -12.65 1.26 9.26
N VAL A 172 -13.18 0.08 8.93
CA VAL A 172 -14.62 -0.14 8.74
C VAL A 172 -15.38 0.31 9.98
N SER A 173 -14.99 -0.21 11.15
CA SER A 173 -15.68 0.07 12.41
C SER A 173 -15.67 1.57 12.72
N TRP A 174 -14.51 2.21 12.55
CA TRP A 174 -14.34 3.63 12.78
C TRP A 174 -15.14 4.50 11.80
N LEU A 175 -15.09 4.21 10.50
CA LEU A 175 -15.75 5.01 9.47
C LEU A 175 -17.28 4.88 9.54
N MET A 176 -17.79 3.69 9.89
CA MET A 176 -19.22 3.49 10.15
C MET A 176 -19.70 4.31 11.36
N GLU A 177 -18.90 4.39 12.43
CA GLU A 177 -19.19 5.22 13.61
C GLU A 177 -19.19 6.71 13.25
N GLU A 178 -18.19 7.15 12.48
CA GLU A 178 -18.08 8.52 11.97
C GLU A 178 -19.29 8.89 11.10
N ALA A 179 -19.67 8.04 10.16
CA ALA A 179 -20.82 8.23 9.29
C ALA A 179 -22.13 8.38 10.07
N ARG A 180 -22.37 7.52 11.07
CA ARG A 180 -23.56 7.62 11.95
C ARG A 180 -23.56 8.92 12.74
N ARG A 181 -22.40 9.36 13.24
CA ARG A 181 -22.29 10.63 13.98
C ARG A 181 -22.63 11.84 13.11
N ARG A 182 -22.33 11.77 11.82
CA ARG A 182 -22.71 12.78 10.81
C ARG A 182 -24.15 12.62 10.31
N GLY A 183 -24.91 11.67 10.85
CA GLY A 183 -26.30 11.45 10.53
C GLY A 183 -26.54 10.73 9.21
N LEU A 184 -25.53 10.02 8.68
CA LEU A 184 -25.66 9.16 7.51
C LEU A 184 -26.29 7.82 7.92
N ARG A 185 -27.14 7.27 7.06
CA ARG A 185 -27.64 5.90 7.19
C ARG A 185 -26.54 4.95 6.72
N VAL A 186 -26.18 3.98 7.55
CA VAL A 186 -25.09 3.04 7.23
C VAL A 186 -25.65 1.63 7.14
N ARG A 187 -25.39 0.95 6.02
CA ARG A 187 -25.60 -0.49 5.86
C ARG A 187 -24.34 -1.23 6.28
N GLY A 188 -24.50 -2.48 6.73
CA GLY A 188 -23.40 -3.32 7.19
C GLY A 188 -22.23 -3.38 6.19
N PRO A 189 -21.03 -3.72 6.68
CA PRO A 189 -19.84 -3.68 5.84
C PRO A 189 -19.86 -4.75 4.76
N VAL A 190 -19.19 -4.46 3.65
CA VAL A 190 -18.99 -5.39 2.53
C VAL A 190 -17.51 -5.75 2.46
N PHE A 191 -17.20 -7.02 2.68
CA PHE A 191 -15.84 -7.54 2.56
C PHE A 191 -15.66 -8.31 1.25
N VAL A 192 -14.63 -7.96 0.51
CA VAL A 192 -14.27 -8.57 -0.79
C VAL A 192 -12.79 -9.02 -0.74
N PRO A 193 -12.32 -9.92 -1.63
CA PRO A 193 -11.02 -10.57 -1.45
C PRO A 193 -9.81 -9.65 -1.65
N ASP A 194 -9.87 -8.68 -2.55
CA ASP A 194 -8.73 -7.85 -2.96
C ASP A 194 -9.14 -6.44 -3.42
N ASN A 195 -8.16 -5.57 -3.70
CA ASN A 195 -8.43 -4.18 -4.13
C ASN A 195 -9.15 -4.12 -5.48
N ARG A 196 -8.91 -5.07 -6.40
CA ARG A 196 -9.61 -5.10 -7.68
C ARG A 196 -11.10 -5.34 -7.48
N SER A 197 -11.45 -6.28 -6.61
CA SER A 197 -12.83 -6.56 -6.23
C SER A 197 -13.47 -5.38 -5.52
N VAL A 198 -12.73 -4.64 -4.69
CA VAL A 198 -13.21 -3.38 -4.09
C VAL A 198 -13.53 -2.37 -5.20
N MET A 199 -12.61 -2.16 -6.15
CA MET A 199 -12.79 -1.24 -7.26
C MET A 199 -13.98 -1.65 -8.14
N GLU A 200 -14.13 -2.92 -8.49
CA GLU A 200 -15.27 -3.47 -9.25
C GLU A 200 -16.59 -3.25 -8.52
N TYR A 201 -16.62 -3.52 -7.22
CA TYR A 201 -17.81 -3.32 -6.41
C TYR A 201 -18.22 -1.85 -6.38
N ILE A 202 -17.29 -0.93 -6.20
CA ILE A 202 -17.59 0.51 -6.16
C ILE A 202 -18.06 1.01 -7.54
N THR A 203 -17.28 0.71 -8.58
CA THR A 203 -17.51 1.22 -9.94
C THR A 203 -18.75 0.62 -10.61
N SER A 204 -19.22 -0.55 -10.18
CA SER A 204 -20.50 -1.12 -10.67
C SER A 204 -21.73 -0.28 -10.29
N GLY A 205 -21.59 0.69 -9.38
CA GLY A 205 -22.60 1.71 -9.11
C GLY A 205 -22.60 2.90 -10.10
N GLY A 206 -21.75 2.87 -11.13
CA GLY A 206 -21.56 3.96 -12.08
C GLY A 206 -20.80 5.15 -11.50
N LEU A 207 -20.90 6.31 -12.17
CA LEU A 207 -20.18 7.55 -11.84
C LEU A 207 -20.41 8.08 -10.42
N ARG A 208 -21.52 7.71 -9.77
CA ARG A 208 -21.84 8.11 -8.38
C ARG A 208 -21.74 6.95 -7.39
N GLY A 209 -21.29 5.76 -7.82
CA GLY A 209 -21.26 4.57 -6.99
C GLY A 209 -20.45 4.76 -5.70
N TYR A 210 -19.37 5.52 -5.76
CA TYR A 210 -18.50 5.82 -4.62
C TYR A 210 -19.16 6.69 -3.54
N ALA A 211 -20.19 7.48 -3.86
CA ALA A 211 -20.96 8.18 -2.84
C ALA A 211 -21.75 7.22 -1.94
N TYR A 212 -22.07 6.01 -2.42
CA TYR A 212 -22.84 5.02 -1.66
C TYR A 212 -21.99 3.83 -1.21
N ARG A 213 -20.84 3.58 -1.86
CA ARG A 213 -19.94 2.46 -1.61
C ARG A 213 -18.55 2.99 -1.29
N VAL A 214 -18.27 3.16 0.00
CA VAL A 214 -17.10 3.90 0.49
C VAL A 214 -15.98 2.91 0.84
N PRO A 215 -14.85 2.86 0.11
CA PRO A 215 -13.74 2.00 0.44
C PRO A 215 -12.95 2.50 1.66
N VAL A 216 -12.34 1.57 2.39
CA VAL A 216 -11.33 1.87 3.42
C VAL A 216 -9.89 1.46 3.01
N THR A 217 -9.67 1.29 1.71
CA THR A 217 -8.37 0.93 1.11
C THR A 217 -7.73 2.14 0.45
N LYS A 218 -6.56 1.95 -0.20
CA LYS A 218 -5.89 3.01 -1.00
C LYS A 218 -6.78 3.62 -2.11
N LEU A 219 -7.84 2.92 -2.52
CA LEU A 219 -8.83 3.43 -3.47
C LEU A 219 -9.58 4.67 -2.96
N ALA A 220 -9.64 4.89 -1.64
CA ALA A 220 -10.29 6.07 -1.08
C ALA A 220 -9.61 7.36 -1.57
N SER A 221 -8.27 7.40 -1.58
CA SER A 221 -7.51 8.55 -2.09
C SER A 221 -7.74 8.78 -3.60
N MET A 222 -7.85 7.69 -4.37
CA MET A 222 -8.14 7.78 -5.81
C MET A 222 -9.54 8.35 -6.09
N LEU A 223 -10.53 7.98 -5.27
CA LEU A 223 -11.89 8.48 -5.41
C LEU A 223 -12.04 9.93 -4.92
N VAL A 224 -11.27 10.32 -3.90
CA VAL A 224 -11.13 11.74 -3.52
C VAL A 224 -10.50 12.55 -4.67
N ALA A 225 -9.42 12.05 -5.28
CA ALA A 225 -8.82 12.69 -6.44
C ALA A 225 -9.82 12.82 -7.60
N PHE A 226 -10.58 11.76 -7.87
CA PHE A 226 -11.63 11.76 -8.88
C PHE A 226 -12.72 12.79 -8.60
N ASP A 227 -13.25 12.85 -7.38
CA ASP A 227 -14.30 13.80 -7.00
C ASP A 227 -13.84 15.26 -7.20
N ARG A 228 -12.58 15.56 -6.85
CA ARG A 228 -11.97 16.88 -7.04
C ARG A 228 -11.74 17.23 -8.49
N CYS A 229 -11.01 16.39 -9.24
CA CYS A 229 -10.70 16.68 -10.65
C CYS A 229 -11.95 16.73 -11.53
N SER A 230 -13.02 16.01 -11.16
CA SER A 230 -14.29 16.07 -11.87
C SER A 230 -15.27 17.13 -11.38
N GLU A 231 -14.89 17.89 -10.34
CA GLU A 231 -15.73 18.88 -9.67
C GLU A 231 -17.10 18.31 -9.24
N ALA A 232 -17.16 17.02 -8.91
CA ALA A 232 -18.41 16.34 -8.62
C ALA A 232 -19.00 16.77 -7.25
N GLY A 233 -18.12 17.07 -6.28
CA GLY A 233 -18.50 17.62 -4.97
C GLY A 233 -19.44 16.69 -4.20
N LEU A 234 -19.24 15.38 -4.30
CA LEU A 234 -20.10 14.37 -3.71
C LEU A 234 -19.68 13.96 -2.30
N ILE A 235 -18.41 14.19 -1.95
CA ILE A 235 -17.77 13.62 -0.77
C ILE A 235 -16.94 14.68 -0.03
N GLU A 236 -16.65 14.40 1.24
CA GLU A 236 -15.76 15.17 2.09
C GLU A 236 -14.59 14.29 2.57
N ASP A 237 -13.38 14.82 2.53
CA ASP A 237 -12.19 14.17 3.08
C ASP A 237 -12.34 13.90 4.57
N VAL A 238 -11.90 12.72 5.00
CA VAL A 238 -11.75 12.39 6.40
C VAL A 238 -10.34 11.83 6.63
N ARG A 239 -9.59 12.49 7.52
CA ARG A 239 -8.23 12.06 7.89
C ARG A 239 -8.26 11.32 9.22
N ARG A 240 -7.60 10.17 9.27
CA ARG A 240 -7.43 9.36 10.48
C ARG A 240 -5.95 9.04 10.67
N PRO A 241 -5.33 9.46 11.79
CA PRO A 241 -4.01 8.96 12.15
C PRO A 241 -4.06 7.46 12.42
N GLU A 242 -3.16 6.71 11.79
CA GLU A 242 -3.05 5.27 11.93
C GLU A 242 -1.59 4.87 12.09
N THR A 243 -1.33 3.79 12.83
CA THR A 243 0.00 3.20 12.89
C THR A 243 -0.03 1.84 12.20
N SER A 244 0.79 1.69 11.17
CA SER A 244 1.03 0.42 10.48
C SER A 244 2.39 -0.12 10.87
N THR A 245 2.48 -1.44 11.06
CA THR A 245 3.75 -2.14 11.24
C THR A 245 4.10 -2.91 9.97
N HIS A 246 5.35 -2.79 9.55
CA HIS A 246 5.93 -3.51 8.43
C HIS A 246 7.14 -4.29 8.89
N THR A 247 7.21 -5.56 8.54
CA THR A 247 8.43 -6.34 8.75
C THR A 247 9.32 -6.22 7.50
N VAL A 248 10.60 -5.91 7.70
CA VAL A 248 11.63 -5.99 6.67
C VAL A 248 12.40 -7.28 6.82
N TYR A 249 12.52 -8.05 5.74
CA TYR A 249 13.30 -9.29 5.67
C TYR A 249 14.51 -9.11 4.76
N ALA A 250 15.61 -9.77 5.11
CA ALA A 250 16.80 -9.90 4.29
C ALA A 250 17.10 -11.40 4.10
N LEU A 251 16.61 -11.97 3.01
CA LEU A 251 16.80 -13.38 2.69
C LEU A 251 18.03 -13.55 1.78
N ARG A 252 19.05 -14.27 2.26
CA ARG A 252 20.32 -14.51 1.55
C ARG A 252 20.93 -13.22 0.98
N VAL A 253 20.87 -12.13 1.73
CA VAL A 253 21.47 -10.84 1.31
C VAL A 253 22.94 -10.81 1.77
N PRO A 254 23.89 -10.37 0.93
CA PRO A 254 25.28 -10.25 1.35
C PRO A 254 25.46 -9.36 2.59
N GLU A 255 26.35 -9.75 3.51
CA GLU A 255 26.55 -9.08 4.80
C GLU A 255 26.79 -7.56 4.68
N GLU A 256 27.59 -7.12 3.71
CA GLU A 256 27.82 -5.70 3.42
C GLU A 256 26.50 -4.94 3.14
N GLN A 257 25.60 -5.57 2.39
CA GLN A 257 24.30 -5.00 2.05
C GLN A 257 23.31 -5.07 3.19
N VAL A 258 23.37 -6.10 4.05
CA VAL A 258 22.60 -6.17 5.30
C VAL A 258 23.01 -5.03 6.23
N ASN A 259 24.31 -4.81 6.43
CA ASN A 259 24.80 -3.72 7.28
C ASN A 259 24.34 -2.35 6.75
N ARG A 260 24.37 -2.17 5.43
CA ARG A 260 23.81 -0.97 4.78
C ARG A 260 22.30 -0.84 5.01
N LEU A 261 21.55 -1.94 4.88
CA LEU A 261 20.10 -1.97 5.09
C LEU A 261 19.75 -1.56 6.52
N LEU A 262 20.41 -2.15 7.53
CA LEU A 262 20.22 -1.83 8.94
C LEU A 262 20.53 -0.36 9.23
N GLY A 263 21.62 0.17 8.67
CA GLY A 263 21.98 1.59 8.81
C GLY A 263 20.90 2.52 8.26
N VAL A 264 20.42 2.24 7.05
CA VAL A 264 19.37 3.03 6.37
C VAL A 264 18.04 2.98 7.13
N LEU A 265 17.62 1.79 7.59
CA LEU A 265 16.41 1.64 8.38
C LEU A 265 16.53 2.34 9.75
N GLY A 266 17.69 2.25 10.41
CA GLY A 266 17.96 2.90 11.69
C GLY A 266 17.86 4.43 11.64
N GLU A 267 17.97 5.04 10.46
CA GLU A 267 17.84 6.49 10.29
C GLU A 267 16.39 6.97 10.13
N LEU A 268 15.45 6.10 9.77
CA LEU A 268 14.05 6.45 9.52
C LEU A 268 13.42 7.23 10.70
N GLY A 269 13.66 6.77 11.93
CA GLY A 269 13.09 7.41 13.11
C GLY A 269 13.52 8.87 13.30
N ARG A 270 14.77 9.20 12.91
CA ARG A 270 15.28 10.58 12.95
C ARG A 270 14.76 11.41 11.78
N GLY A 271 14.70 10.82 10.59
CA GLY A 271 14.21 11.49 9.38
C GLY A 271 12.75 11.95 9.47
N TYR A 272 11.95 11.26 10.30
CA TYR A 272 10.52 11.53 10.44
C TYR A 272 10.11 12.03 11.84
N ALA A 273 11.04 12.57 12.62
CA ALA A 273 10.74 13.15 13.92
C ALA A 273 10.04 14.51 13.77
N GLY A 274 8.79 14.61 14.23
CA GLY A 274 8.04 15.87 14.29
C GLY A 274 7.22 16.16 13.04
N ALA A 275 6.06 15.51 12.93
CA ALA A 275 5.00 15.76 11.93
C ALA A 275 5.44 16.22 10.52
N PRO A 276 6.42 15.56 9.86
CA PRO A 276 6.73 15.87 8.47
C PRO A 276 5.58 15.51 7.53
N LEU A 277 5.48 16.26 6.44
CA LEU A 277 4.77 15.81 5.25
C LEU A 277 5.48 14.61 4.63
N LEU A 278 4.75 13.87 3.81
CA LEU A 278 5.31 12.82 2.97
C LEU A 278 6.46 13.40 2.12
N ARG A 279 7.59 12.69 2.10
CA ARG A 279 8.76 13.06 1.29
C ARG A 279 9.29 11.81 0.59
N PRO A 280 8.76 11.45 -0.59
CA PRO A 280 9.32 10.37 -1.36
C PRO A 280 10.75 10.73 -1.81
N SER A 281 11.61 9.73 -2.02
CA SER A 281 12.85 9.95 -2.76
C SER A 281 12.57 10.17 -4.24
N GLU A 282 13.47 10.84 -4.97
CA GLU A 282 13.31 11.10 -6.41
C GLU A 282 13.00 9.82 -7.20
N ARG A 283 13.68 8.71 -6.86
CA ARG A 283 13.46 7.41 -7.50
C ARG A 283 12.06 6.87 -7.22
N LEU A 284 11.57 6.99 -5.99
CA LEU A 284 10.21 6.54 -5.64
C LEU A 284 9.16 7.45 -6.28
N GLU A 285 9.36 8.76 -6.29
CA GLU A 285 8.45 9.73 -6.91
C GLU A 285 8.23 9.41 -8.39
N SER A 286 9.29 9.08 -9.13
CA SER A 286 9.20 8.66 -10.54
C SER A 286 8.40 7.35 -10.76
N PHE A 287 8.39 6.45 -9.78
CA PHE A 287 7.50 5.28 -9.82
C PHE A 287 6.05 5.67 -9.52
N MET A 288 5.85 6.50 -8.50
CA MET A 288 4.52 6.97 -8.09
C MET A 288 3.82 7.75 -9.21
N GLU A 289 4.51 8.66 -9.90
CA GLU A 289 3.91 9.44 -11.00
C GLU A 289 3.35 8.55 -12.13
N ARG A 290 4.12 7.54 -12.55
CA ARG A 290 3.66 6.54 -13.52
C ARG A 290 2.51 5.72 -12.98
N GLY A 291 2.62 5.26 -11.73
CA GLY A 291 1.60 4.47 -11.06
C GLY A 291 0.27 5.21 -10.88
N PHE A 292 0.30 6.51 -10.59
CA PHE A 292 -0.88 7.35 -10.45
C PHE A 292 -1.64 7.48 -11.77
N LEU A 293 -0.93 7.71 -12.89
CA LEU A 293 -1.54 7.71 -14.22
C LEU A 293 -2.19 6.35 -14.54
N GLU A 294 -1.49 5.24 -14.30
CA GLU A 294 -2.03 3.91 -14.57
C GLU A 294 -3.26 3.59 -13.71
N SER A 295 -3.20 3.90 -12.41
CA SER A 295 -4.28 3.65 -11.45
C SER A 295 -5.52 4.50 -11.74
N MET A 296 -5.32 5.79 -11.99
CA MET A 296 -6.41 6.70 -12.32
C MET A 296 -7.00 6.35 -13.68
N GLY A 297 -6.18 5.94 -14.66
CA GLY A 297 -6.65 5.48 -15.97
C GLY A 297 -7.58 4.28 -15.83
N GLU A 298 -7.20 3.30 -15.02
CA GLU A 298 -8.03 2.14 -14.75
C GLU A 298 -9.33 2.48 -14.01
N LEU A 299 -9.27 3.38 -13.01
CA LEU A 299 -10.45 3.85 -12.30
C LEU A 299 -11.43 4.57 -13.24
N LEU A 300 -10.94 5.55 -14.01
CA LEU A 300 -11.77 6.33 -14.92
C LEU A 300 -12.39 5.46 -16.01
N ARG A 301 -11.63 4.49 -16.55
CA ARG A 301 -12.14 3.52 -17.53
C ARG A 301 -13.30 2.70 -16.96
N ARG A 302 -13.19 2.24 -15.71
CA ARG A 302 -14.26 1.47 -15.04
C ARG A 302 -15.48 2.32 -14.68
N LEU A 303 -15.27 3.59 -14.37
CA LEU A 303 -16.34 4.56 -14.14
C LEU A 303 -17.03 5.00 -15.43
N GLY A 304 -16.46 4.72 -16.61
CA GLY A 304 -16.94 5.21 -17.90
C GLY A 304 -16.72 6.71 -18.08
N ALA A 305 -15.64 7.24 -17.50
CA ALA A 305 -15.27 8.66 -17.49
C ALA A 305 -14.14 9.02 -18.48
N LEU A 306 -13.53 8.01 -19.13
CA LEU A 306 -12.57 8.14 -20.24
C LEU A 306 -13.27 8.02 -21.60
#